data_AF-A0A382LZH6-F1
#
_entry.id   AF-A0A382LZH6-F1
#
_cell.length_a   1.000
_cell.length_b   1.000
_cell.length_c   1.000
_cell.angle_alpha   90.00
_cell.angle_beta   90.00
_cell.angle_gamma   90.00
#
_symmetry.space_group_name_H-M   'P 1'
#
loop_
_entity.id
_entity.type
_entity.pdbx_description
1 polymer ?
#
loop_
_entity_poly.entity_id
_entity_poly.type
_entity_poly.pdbx_seq_one_letter_code
_entity_poly.pdbx_strand_id
1 'polypeptide(L)'
;MSLEDYINISFDDTLSRSHKGRQLRIAKNFWLEYFGLRKLNGVHNHTIREDLDEFHEYITELDEISSYAVKKQDEKNPAACIWRKGVLIGKIWDSRRRGYKELKYM
;
A
#
# COMPACT_ATOMS: atom_id res chain seq x y z
N MET A 1 -26.43 4.34 2.41
CA MET A 1 -25.28 4.72 1.59
C MET A 1 -24.31 3.56 1.62
N SER A 2 -24.07 2.88 0.50
CA SER A 2 -22.95 1.94 0.43
C SER A 2 -21.67 2.73 0.69
N LEU A 3 -20.86 2.29 1.64
CA LEU A 3 -19.48 2.77 1.72
C LEU A 3 -18.86 2.42 0.37
N GLU A 4 -18.40 3.43 -0.37
CA GLU A 4 -17.62 3.19 -1.57
C GLU A 4 -16.38 2.39 -1.18
N ASP A 5 -16.10 1.33 -1.94
CA ASP A 5 -14.91 0.53 -1.75
C ASP A 5 -13.66 1.39 -2.00
N TYR A 6 -12.65 1.22 -1.16
CA TYR A 6 -11.37 1.90 -1.31
C TYR A 6 -10.24 1.12 -0.65
N ILE A 7 -9.03 1.56 -0.97
CA ILE A 7 -7.76 1.06 -0.43
C ILE A 7 -7.04 2.21 0.24
N ASN A 8 -6.46 1.99 1.43
CA ASN A 8 -5.40 2.87 1.91
C ASN A 8 -4.03 2.26 1.78
N ILE A 9 -3.10 3.04 1.26
CA ILE A 9 -1.69 2.69 1.24
C ILE A 9 -0.97 3.50 2.31
N SER A 10 -0.37 2.80 3.28
CA SER A 10 0.42 3.38 4.36
C SER A 10 1.90 3.10 4.19
N PHE A 11 2.73 4.07 4.60
CA PHE A 11 4.20 4.03 4.56
C PHE A 11 4.83 4.09 5.95
N ASP A 12 4.05 3.93 7.02
CA ASP A 12 4.45 4.26 8.40
C ASP A 12 5.65 3.44 8.90
N ASP A 13 5.80 2.21 8.41
CA ASP A 13 6.90 1.31 8.79
C ASP A 13 8.14 1.44 7.89
N THR A 14 8.10 2.27 6.83
CA THR A 14 9.29 2.54 6.00
C THR A 14 10.27 3.51 6.70
N LEU A 15 10.19 3.62 8.03
CA LEU A 15 10.79 4.68 8.84
C LEU A 15 11.80 4.16 9.88
N SER A 16 12.47 3.03 9.62
CA SER A 16 13.71 2.76 10.34
C SER A 16 14.69 3.91 10.08
N ARG A 17 15.24 4.51 11.16
CA ARG A 17 16.01 5.77 11.09
C ARG A 17 17.22 5.70 10.15
N SER A 18 17.76 4.51 9.89
CA SER A 18 18.99 4.31 9.12
C SER A 18 18.82 4.39 7.59
N HIS A 19 17.60 4.19 7.04
CA HIS A 19 17.43 4.09 5.57
C HIS A 19 16.19 4.82 4.99
N LYS A 20 15.53 5.66 5.81
CA LYS A 20 14.29 6.40 5.48
C LYS A 20 14.28 7.03 4.07
N GLY A 21 15.33 7.73 3.67
CA GLY A 21 15.37 8.42 2.36
C GLY A 21 15.40 7.47 1.16
N ARG A 22 16.11 6.34 1.26
CA ARG A 22 16.15 5.32 0.21
C ARG A 22 14.83 4.56 0.13
N GLN A 23 14.25 4.22 1.28
CA GLN A 23 12.99 3.49 1.37
C GLN A 23 11.83 4.31 0.79
N LEU A 24 11.75 5.60 1.17
CA LEU A 24 10.77 6.54 0.61
C LEU A 24 10.93 6.72 -0.90
N ARG A 25 12.16 6.72 -1.44
CA ARG A 25 12.37 6.86 -2.90
C ARG A 25 11.89 5.66 -3.69
N ILE A 26 12.15 4.44 -3.18
CA ILE A 26 11.70 3.20 -3.84
C ILE A 26 10.16 3.13 -3.81
N ALA A 27 9.55 3.42 -2.67
CA ALA A 27 8.09 3.48 -2.54
C ALA A 27 7.48 4.56 -3.44
N LYS A 28 8.05 5.78 -3.46
CA LYS A 28 7.65 6.88 -4.36
C LYS A 28 7.62 6.46 -5.81
N ASN A 29 8.72 5.91 -6.30
CA ASN A 29 8.82 5.55 -7.71
C ASN A 29 7.80 4.46 -8.06
N PHE A 30 7.65 3.45 -7.20
CA PHE A 30 6.70 2.36 -7.41
C PHE A 30 5.24 2.85 -7.49
N TRP A 31 4.78 3.61 -6.50
CA TRP A 31 3.38 4.05 -6.48
C TRP A 31 3.08 5.24 -7.41
N LEU A 32 4.11 6.01 -7.80
CA LEU A 32 3.98 6.98 -8.88
C LEU A 32 3.76 6.29 -10.22
N GLU A 33 4.53 5.23 -10.49
CA GLU A 33 4.38 4.44 -11.71
C GLU A 33 3.02 3.74 -11.76
N TYR A 34 2.58 3.18 -10.62
CA TYR A 34 1.39 2.37 -10.58
C TYR A 34 0.07 3.18 -10.48
N PHE A 35 0.00 4.15 -9.56
CA PHE A 35 -1.22 4.92 -9.30
C PHE A 35 -1.11 6.40 -9.65
N GLY A 36 -0.01 6.83 -10.27
CA GLY A 36 0.21 8.25 -10.54
C GLY A 36 0.35 9.10 -9.27
N LEU A 37 0.68 8.51 -8.11
CA LEU A 37 0.72 9.20 -6.82
C LEU A 37 1.92 10.17 -6.73
N ARG A 38 1.73 11.40 -7.23
CA ARG A 38 2.77 12.45 -7.32
C ARG A 38 3.29 12.98 -5.98
N LYS A 39 2.57 12.78 -4.87
CA LYS A 39 2.93 13.33 -3.55
C LYS A 39 2.88 12.28 -2.44
N LEU A 40 3.89 11.41 -2.34
CA LEU A 40 4.09 10.59 -1.12
C LEU A 40 4.98 11.33 -0.09
N ASN A 41 4.50 12.40 0.53
CA ASN A 41 5.33 13.19 1.45
C ASN A 41 5.32 12.67 2.90
N GLY A 42 6.00 11.55 3.19
CA GLY A 42 6.12 11.04 4.57
C GLY A 42 5.03 10.04 4.95
N VAL A 43 4.54 10.12 6.19
CA VAL A 43 3.47 9.28 6.83
C VAL A 43 2.10 9.55 6.18
N HIS A 44 2.06 9.72 4.86
CA HIS A 44 0.86 10.06 4.13
C HIS A 44 0.20 8.79 3.65
N ASN A 45 -0.99 8.55 4.16
CA ASN A 45 -1.83 7.48 3.69
C ASN A 45 -2.57 7.95 2.44
N HIS A 46 -2.65 7.11 1.41
CA HIS A 46 -3.38 7.42 0.20
C HIS A 46 -4.64 6.58 0.14
N THR A 47 -5.82 7.21 0.21
CA THR A 47 -7.09 6.55 -0.09
C THR A 47 -7.33 6.57 -1.58
N ILE A 48 -7.44 5.39 -2.18
CA ILE A 48 -7.71 5.18 -3.59
C ILE A 48 -9.08 4.52 -3.70
N ARG A 49 -10.02 5.19 -4.35
CA ARG A 49 -11.34 4.65 -4.65
C ARG A 49 -11.24 3.89 -5.96
N GLU A 50 -11.12 2.59 -5.87
CA GLU A 50 -11.03 1.69 -7.01
C GLU A 50 -11.79 0.40 -6.73
N ASP A 51 -12.05 -0.36 -7.79
CA ASP A 51 -12.58 -1.70 -7.67
C ASP A 51 -11.57 -2.56 -6.89
N LEU A 52 -12.00 -3.04 -5.73
CA LEU A 52 -11.13 -3.83 -4.85
C LEU A 52 -10.76 -5.18 -5.46
N ASP A 53 -11.61 -5.76 -6.31
CA ASP A 53 -11.34 -7.06 -6.92
C ASP A 53 -10.20 -6.94 -7.94
N GLU A 54 -10.26 -5.92 -8.81
CA GLU A 54 -9.19 -5.58 -9.76
C GLU A 54 -7.86 -5.31 -9.03
N PHE A 55 -7.92 -4.61 -7.90
CA PHE A 55 -6.73 -4.37 -7.11
C PHE A 55 -6.16 -5.62 -6.44
N HIS A 56 -6.99 -6.54 -5.94
CA HIS A 56 -6.52 -7.81 -5.35
C HIS A 56 -5.90 -8.74 -6.41
N GLU A 57 -6.43 -8.71 -7.64
CA GLU A 57 -5.81 -9.38 -8.79
C GLU A 57 -4.41 -8.83 -9.03
N TYR A 58 -4.25 -7.51 -9.09
CA TYR A 58 -2.94 -6.89 -9.24
C TYR A 58 -1.96 -7.25 -8.11
N ILE A 59 -2.41 -7.27 -6.85
CA ILE A 59 -1.56 -7.67 -5.72
C ILE A 59 -1.08 -9.12 -5.89
N THR A 60 -1.89 -9.97 -6.52
CA THR A 60 -1.50 -11.33 -6.86
C THR A 60 -0.48 -11.36 -7.99
N GLU A 61 -0.68 -10.59 -9.06
CA GLU A 61 0.29 -10.44 -10.14
C GLU A 61 1.65 -9.92 -9.64
N LEU A 62 1.65 -8.96 -8.71
CA LEU A 62 2.88 -8.47 -8.07
C LEU A 62 3.66 -9.54 -7.32
N ASP A 63 2.95 -10.48 -6.68
CA ASP A 63 3.55 -11.58 -5.93
C ASP A 63 4.24 -12.58 -6.88
N GLU A 64 3.76 -12.69 -8.12
CA GLU A 64 4.36 -13.52 -9.16
C GLU A 64 5.63 -12.89 -9.76
N ILE A 65 5.83 -11.57 -9.61
CA ILE A 65 7.02 -10.87 -10.08
C ILE A 65 8.17 -11.04 -9.07
N SER A 66 9.22 -11.78 -9.48
CA SER A 66 10.41 -12.11 -8.65
C SER A 66 11.14 -10.94 -7.97
N SER A 67 10.90 -9.69 -8.39
CA SER A 67 11.52 -8.50 -7.80
C SER A 67 10.79 -7.95 -6.58
N TYR A 68 9.59 -8.45 -6.30
CA TYR A 68 8.74 -8.08 -5.18
C TYR A 68 8.49 -9.30 -4.28
N ALA A 69 8.13 -9.03 -3.03
CA ALA A 69 7.56 -10.03 -2.15
C ALA A 69 6.26 -9.45 -1.60
N VAL A 70 5.18 -10.22 -1.60
CA VAL A 70 3.88 -9.79 -1.09
C VAL A 70 3.46 -10.72 0.05
N LYS A 71 3.03 -10.13 1.17
CA LYS A 71 2.48 -10.89 2.31
C LYS A 71 1.02 -10.53 2.45
N LYS A 72 0.15 -11.41 1.96
CA LYS A 72 -1.30 -11.33 2.06
C LYS A 72 -1.78 -11.83 3.44
N GLN A 73 -2.85 -11.26 3.97
CA GLN A 73 -3.46 -11.64 5.25
C GLN A 73 -4.97 -11.77 5.12
N ASP A 74 -5.52 -12.98 5.10
CA ASP A 74 -6.96 -13.18 4.93
C ASP A 74 -7.75 -12.52 6.08
N GLU A 75 -8.72 -11.68 5.71
CA GLU A 75 -9.67 -10.98 6.59
C GLU A 75 -9.10 -9.97 7.61
N LYS A 76 -7.78 -9.76 7.63
CA LYS A 76 -7.13 -8.79 8.52
C LYS A 76 -6.58 -7.61 7.75
N ASN A 77 -6.46 -6.50 8.47
CA ASN A 77 -5.77 -5.33 8.02
C ASN A 77 -4.40 -5.20 8.74
N PRO A 78 -3.31 -4.87 8.01
CA PRO A 78 -3.24 -4.62 6.57
C PRO A 78 -3.50 -5.89 5.74
N ALA A 79 -4.30 -5.73 4.68
CA ALA A 79 -4.70 -6.78 3.74
C ALA A 79 -3.51 -7.40 3.02
N ALA A 80 -2.54 -6.56 2.67
CA ALA A 80 -1.28 -6.96 2.08
C ALA A 80 -0.17 -6.01 2.51
N CYS A 81 1.06 -6.52 2.51
CA CYS A 81 2.26 -5.72 2.62
C CYS A 81 3.14 -6.04 1.41
N ILE A 82 3.75 -5.03 0.81
CA ILE A 82 4.58 -5.17 -0.39
C ILE A 82 6.02 -4.79 -0.04
N TRP A 83 6.96 -5.66 -0.38
CA TRP A 83 8.38 -5.43 -0.23
C TRP A 83 9.11 -5.47 -1.55
N ARG A 84 10.16 -4.66 -1.67
CA ARG A 84 11.11 -4.70 -2.79
C ARG A 84 12.52 -4.67 -2.25
N LYS A 85 13.34 -5.67 -2.58
CA LYS A 85 14.74 -5.78 -2.09
C LYS A 85 14.86 -5.63 -0.56
N GLY A 86 13.96 -6.28 0.19
CA GLY A 86 13.91 -6.23 1.65
C GLY A 86 13.37 -4.92 2.26
N VAL A 87 12.95 -3.95 1.44
CA VAL A 87 12.34 -2.69 1.87
C VAL A 87 10.83 -2.82 1.79
N LEU A 88 10.11 -2.57 2.88
CA LEU A 88 8.67 -2.39 2.83
C LEU A 88 8.38 -1.12 2.01
N ILE A 89 7.56 -1.25 0.96
CA ILE A 89 7.22 -0.13 0.08
C ILE A 89 5.75 0.26 0.17
N GLY A 90 4.91 -0.51 0.86
CA GLY A 90 3.56 -0.12 1.21
C GLY A 90 2.83 -1.17 2.05
N LYS A 91 2.00 -0.71 2.99
CA LYS A 91 0.98 -1.51 3.67
C LYS A 91 -0.37 -1.14 3.11
N ILE A 92 -1.14 -2.15 2.71
CA ILE A 92 -2.41 -1.98 2.05
C ILE A 92 -3.53 -2.29 3.04
N TRP A 93 -4.47 -1.36 3.18
CA TRP A 93 -5.64 -1.50 4.02
C TRP A 93 -6.88 -1.52 3.14
N ASP A 94 -7.73 -2.51 3.36
CA ASP A 94 -8.92 -2.77 2.57
C ASP A 94 -10.16 -2.39 3.39
N SER A 95 -11.04 -1.60 2.79
CA SER A 95 -12.30 -1.15 3.37
C SER A 95 -13.27 -2.28 3.75
N ARG A 96 -13.19 -3.42 3.06
CA ARG A 96 -14.05 -4.61 3.26
C ARG A 96 -13.61 -5.48 4.45
N ARG A 97 -12.42 -5.25 5.03
CA ARG A 97 -11.84 -6.09 6.10
C ARG A 97 -12.02 -5.49 7.49
N ARG A 98 -12.08 -6.35 8.52
CA ARG A 98 -12.28 -5.93 9.92
C ARG A 98 -11.12 -5.06 10.44
N GLY A 99 -11.45 -4.11 11.33
CA GLY A 99 -10.47 -3.26 12.02
C GLY A 99 -9.95 -2.07 11.22
N TYR A 100 -10.64 -1.70 10.14
CA TYR A 100 -10.28 -0.58 9.28
C TYR A 100 -10.66 0.80 9.86
N LYS A 101 -9.86 1.84 9.56
CA LYS A 101 -10.17 3.26 9.80
C LYS A 101 -9.82 4.10 8.57
N GLU A 102 -10.76 4.95 8.11
CA GLU A 102 -10.52 5.84 6.97
C GLU A 102 -9.41 6.83 7.28
N LEU A 103 -8.32 6.74 6.51
CA LEU A 103 -7.16 7.60 6.66
C LEU A 103 -7.38 8.81 5.74
N LYS A 104 -8.13 9.79 6.25
CA LYS A 104 -8.30 11.06 5.55
C LYS A 104 -6.96 11.79 5.48
N TYR A 105 -6.63 12.35 4.32
CA TYR A 105 -5.53 13.29 4.19
C TYR A 105 -5.68 14.39 5.24
N MET A 106 -4.67 14.53 6.11
CA MET A 106 -4.44 15.76 6.89
C MET A 106 -3.47 16.64 6.14
#